data_AF-A0A662NUU7-F1
#
_entry.id   AF-A0A662NUU7-F1
#
_cell.length_a   1.000
_cell.length_b   1.000
_cell.length_c   1.000
_cell.angle_alpha   90.00
_cell.angle_beta   90.00
_cell.angle_gamma   90.00
#
_symmetry.space_group_name_H-M   'P 1'
#
loop_
_entity.id
_entity.type
_entity.pdbx_description
1 polymer ?
#
loop_
_entity_poly.entity_id
_entity_poly.type
_entity_poly.pdbx_seq_one_letter_code
_entity_poly.pdbx_strand_id
1 'polypeptide(L)'
;MIFYQKNMLPQPPSIRQSKGSVLLFSLWFTAGLLGIIFFLLTLSRETIKTTKDLLDKLEAQLQAESTIELLKFYGATGKFTPQRIENAHLQDLGIPSSFPLTGKAVQLEKAKFLKEVKVCLQDTGGKINVWALSPFVLRRLLIIKGIDDSSVNALIDSLMDWYDKDDLHRLNGAETHYYEVEKGFRYGPRNYPAPQSIYELSLIKGFNNPEIWEKISPYLSLYPRGMMNINTMDEYLLMAALDVPEEIAKQLLRLREEKGFLTLNDVSAIAGKRMEKLAEVIGIFPTMVVEVKVEAYCNGAREHIYCSIDFRPDERSPYRILEFSY
;
A
#
# COMPACT_ATOMS: atom_id res chain seq x y z
N MET A 1 -61.24 77.99 -68.22
CA MET A 1 -61.08 76.55 -68.01
C MET A 1 -59.59 76.27 -67.84
N ILE A 2 -59.18 76.00 -66.60
CA ILE A 2 -58.08 75.12 -66.15
C ILE A 2 -56.65 75.37 -66.69
N PHE A 3 -55.84 75.89 -65.76
CA PHE A 3 -54.38 75.85 -65.59
C PHE A 3 -53.65 74.60 -66.09
N TYR A 4 -52.40 74.75 -66.53
CA TYR A 4 -51.33 73.81 -66.15
C TYR A 4 -50.01 74.54 -65.87
N GLN A 5 -49.75 74.75 -64.58
CA GLN A 5 -48.49 75.15 -63.98
C GLN A 5 -47.51 73.96 -64.02
N LYS A 6 -46.31 74.17 -64.55
CA LYS A 6 -45.23 73.18 -64.58
C LYS A 6 -44.59 73.12 -63.18
N ASN A 7 -45.10 72.24 -62.32
CA ASN A 7 -44.52 71.97 -61.01
C ASN A 7 -43.21 71.19 -61.16
N MET A 8 -42.12 71.78 -60.65
CA MET A 8 -40.85 71.09 -60.43
C MET A 8 -41.02 70.06 -59.31
N LEU A 9 -40.64 68.80 -59.56
CA LEU A 9 -40.55 67.78 -58.53
C LEU A 9 -39.20 67.90 -57.78
N PRO A 10 -39.18 67.82 -56.43
CA PRO A 10 -37.97 67.87 -55.63
C PRO A 10 -37.14 66.58 -55.70
N GLN A 11 -35.82 66.71 -55.69
CA GLN A 11 -34.86 65.60 -55.57
C GLN A 11 -35.07 64.86 -54.23
N PRO A 12 -34.97 63.51 -54.20
CA PRO A 12 -35.10 62.76 -52.95
C PRO A 12 -33.89 63.00 -52.02
N PRO A 13 -34.07 62.91 -50.69
CA PRO A 13 -33.02 63.18 -49.71
C PRO A 13 -31.89 62.15 -49.80
N SER A 14 -30.64 62.62 -49.73
CA SER A 14 -29.46 61.76 -49.64
C SER A 14 -29.52 60.92 -48.35
N ILE A 15 -29.71 59.61 -48.47
CA ILE A 15 -29.56 58.69 -47.35
C ILE A 15 -28.06 58.71 -46.96
N ARG A 16 -27.73 59.35 -45.83
CA ARG A 16 -26.42 59.16 -45.19
C ARG A 16 -26.31 57.68 -44.81
N GLN A 17 -25.60 56.89 -45.62
CA GLN A 17 -25.27 55.50 -45.27
C GLN A 17 -24.50 55.49 -43.95
N SER A 18 -25.09 54.92 -42.90
CA SER A 18 -24.45 54.66 -41.61
C SER A 18 -23.44 53.50 -41.73
N LYS A 19 -22.32 53.75 -42.40
CA LYS A 19 -21.24 52.75 -42.57
C LYS A 19 -20.56 52.29 -41.27
N GLY A 20 -20.85 52.94 -40.12
CA GLY A 20 -20.26 52.61 -38.82
C GLY A 20 -20.97 51.52 -38.02
N SER A 21 -22.29 51.33 -38.17
CA SER A 21 -23.05 50.35 -37.36
C SER A 21 -22.82 48.91 -37.84
N VAL A 22 -22.78 48.69 -39.15
CA VAL A 22 -22.51 47.37 -39.75
C VAL A 22 -21.14 46.82 -39.33
N LEU A 23 -20.15 47.70 -39.19
CA LEU A 23 -18.79 47.33 -38.81
C LEU A 23 -18.73 46.90 -37.33
N LEU A 24 -19.46 47.59 -36.45
CA LEU A 24 -19.60 47.19 -35.04
C LEU A 24 -20.34 45.84 -34.90
N PHE A 25 -21.44 45.63 -35.61
CA PHE A 25 -22.15 44.34 -35.60
C PHE A 25 -21.28 43.20 -36.12
N SER A 26 -20.53 43.42 -37.19
CA SER A 26 -19.57 42.46 -37.73
C SER A 26 -18.45 42.16 -36.73
N LEU A 27 -17.91 43.18 -36.05
CA LEU A 27 -16.88 43.01 -35.03
C LEU A 27 -17.38 42.19 -33.82
N TRP A 28 -18.58 42.48 -33.33
CA TRP A 28 -19.16 41.72 -32.21
C TRP A 28 -19.52 40.29 -32.61
N PHE A 29 -20.01 40.09 -33.84
CA PHE A 29 -20.30 38.76 -34.36
C PHE A 29 -19.02 37.93 -34.51
N THR A 30 -17.95 38.52 -35.05
CA THR A 30 -16.64 37.86 -35.16
C THR A 30 -16.01 37.59 -33.80
N ALA A 31 -16.09 38.53 -32.86
CA ALA A 31 -15.64 38.31 -31.47
C ALA A 31 -16.41 37.18 -30.78
N GLY A 32 -17.73 37.10 -30.97
CA GLY A 32 -18.55 36.00 -30.47
C GLY A 32 -18.17 34.65 -31.08
N LEU A 33 -17.95 34.62 -32.40
CA LEU A 33 -17.50 33.41 -33.11
C LEU A 33 -16.12 32.94 -32.61
N LEU A 34 -15.18 33.87 -32.42
CA LEU A 34 -13.87 33.59 -31.86
C LEU A 34 -13.96 33.06 -30.43
N GLY A 35 -14.85 33.62 -29.60
CA GLY A 35 -15.12 33.13 -28.25
C GLY A 35 -15.63 31.69 -28.25
N ILE A 36 -16.55 31.35 -29.15
CA ILE A 36 -17.08 29.98 -29.31
C ILE A 36 -15.97 29.02 -29.78
N ILE A 37 -15.18 29.41 -30.79
CA ILE A 37 -14.07 28.60 -31.29
C ILE A 37 -13.06 28.36 -30.16
N PHE A 38 -12.69 29.40 -29.42
CA PHE A 38 -11.77 29.29 -28.29
C PHE A 38 -12.31 28.36 -27.20
N PHE A 39 -13.60 28.49 -26.85
CA PHE A 39 -14.26 27.60 -25.90
C PHE A 39 -14.24 26.14 -26.37
N LEU A 40 -14.62 25.87 -27.63
CA LEU A 40 -14.60 24.52 -28.20
C LEU A 40 -13.19 23.92 -28.24
N LEU A 41 -12.17 24.73 -28.57
CA LEU A 41 -10.78 24.30 -28.54
C LEU A 41 -10.33 23.94 -27.11
N THR A 42 -10.76 24.71 -26.12
CA THR A 42 -10.43 24.46 -24.71
C THR A 42 -11.10 23.18 -24.23
N LEU A 43 -12.40 23.02 -24.49
CA LEU A 43 -13.17 21.82 -24.15
C LEU A 43 -12.60 20.55 -24.81
N SER A 44 -12.21 20.65 -26.09
CA SER A 44 -11.57 19.55 -26.83
C SER A 44 -10.24 19.15 -26.20
N ARG A 45 -9.37 20.12 -25.87
CA ARG A 45 -8.09 19.86 -25.20
C ARG A 45 -8.26 19.21 -23.83
N GLU A 46 -9.21 19.69 -23.03
CA GLU A 46 -9.52 19.10 -21.72
C GLU A 46 -10.03 17.66 -21.86
N THR A 47 -10.93 17.41 -22.82
CA THR A 47 -11.48 16.08 -23.05
C THR A 47 -10.41 15.09 -23.51
N ILE A 48 -9.54 15.51 -24.43
CA ILE A 48 -8.41 14.69 -24.91
C ILE A 48 -7.45 14.38 -23.77
N LYS A 49 -7.13 15.38 -22.93
CA LYS A 49 -6.24 15.20 -21.78
C LYS A 49 -6.83 14.21 -20.78
N THR A 50 -8.08 14.41 -20.34
CA THR A 50 -8.75 13.51 -19.39
C THR A 50 -8.88 12.10 -19.94
N THR A 51 -9.18 11.96 -21.24
CA THR A 51 -9.25 10.63 -21.89
C THR A 51 -7.87 9.96 -21.89
N LYS A 52 -6.80 10.71 -22.18
CA LYS A 52 -5.44 10.20 -22.13
C LYS A 52 -5.05 9.76 -20.71
N ASP A 53 -5.30 10.60 -19.71
CA ASP A 53 -5.00 10.31 -18.30
C ASP A 53 -5.76 9.06 -17.83
N LEU A 54 -7.01 8.87 -18.28
CA LEU A 54 -7.80 7.66 -18.00
C LEU A 54 -7.19 6.41 -18.67
N LEU A 55 -6.78 6.50 -19.94
CA LEU A 55 -6.13 5.40 -20.64
C LEU A 55 -4.80 5.02 -19.98
N ASP A 56 -3.99 6.00 -19.59
CA ASP A 56 -2.72 5.80 -18.88
C ASP A 56 -2.97 5.10 -17.52
N LYS A 57 -4.04 5.49 -16.79
CA LYS A 57 -4.45 4.81 -15.55
C LYS A 57 -4.91 3.37 -15.78
N LEU A 58 -5.75 3.12 -16.79
CA LEU A 58 -6.19 1.76 -17.12
C LEU A 58 -5.01 0.87 -17.52
N GLU A 59 -4.02 1.42 -18.22
CA GLU A 59 -2.81 0.68 -18.56
C GLU A 59 -1.99 0.33 -17.30
N ALA A 60 -1.82 1.28 -16.36
CA ALA A 60 -1.15 1.00 -15.09
C ALA A 60 -1.88 -0.09 -14.28
N GLN A 61 -3.22 -0.05 -14.24
CA GLN A 61 -4.03 -1.07 -13.57
C GLN A 61 -3.87 -2.44 -14.21
N LEU A 62 -3.95 -2.54 -15.55
CA LEU A 62 -3.76 -3.79 -16.27
C LEU A 62 -2.35 -4.38 -16.04
N GLN A 63 -1.31 -3.54 -15.98
CA GLN A 63 0.04 -3.98 -15.65
C GLN A 63 0.14 -4.51 -14.22
N ALA A 64 -0.50 -3.85 -13.24
CA ALA A 64 -0.52 -4.30 -11.86
C ALA A 64 -1.23 -5.66 -11.73
N GLU A 65 -2.43 -5.81 -12.30
CA GLU A 65 -3.19 -7.06 -12.27
C GLU A 65 -2.45 -8.20 -12.98
N SER A 66 -1.86 -7.94 -14.16
CA SER A 66 -1.05 -8.93 -14.89
C SER A 66 0.17 -9.37 -14.08
N THR A 67 0.78 -8.46 -13.32
CA THR A 67 1.90 -8.76 -12.44
C THR A 67 1.48 -9.67 -11.28
N ILE A 68 0.28 -9.47 -10.72
CA ILE A 68 -0.25 -10.37 -9.68
C ILE A 68 -0.47 -11.79 -10.24
N GLU A 69 -1.04 -11.93 -11.44
CA GLU A 69 -1.19 -13.25 -12.08
C GLU A 69 0.17 -13.93 -12.36
N LEU A 70 1.15 -13.15 -12.81
CA LEU A 70 2.52 -13.62 -12.96
C LEU A 70 3.09 -14.12 -11.62
N LEU A 71 2.90 -13.38 -10.53
CA LEU A 71 3.43 -13.73 -9.21
C LEU A 71 2.72 -14.94 -8.60
N LYS A 72 1.42 -15.13 -8.87
CA LYS A 72 0.69 -16.37 -8.54
C LYS A 72 1.33 -17.58 -9.20
N PHE A 73 1.58 -17.52 -10.51
CA PHE A 73 2.29 -18.57 -11.22
C PHE A 73 3.71 -18.77 -10.70
N TYR A 74 4.45 -17.67 -10.49
CA TYR A 74 5.83 -17.67 -10.03
C TYR A 74 5.98 -18.38 -8.69
N GLY A 75 5.14 -18.05 -7.71
CA GLY A 75 5.18 -18.65 -6.38
C GLY A 75 4.64 -20.08 -6.36
N ALA A 76 3.62 -20.39 -7.17
CA ALA A 76 3.05 -21.73 -7.25
C ALA A 76 3.99 -22.77 -7.90
N THR A 77 4.82 -22.34 -8.86
CA THR A 77 5.78 -23.20 -9.57
C THR A 77 7.22 -23.03 -9.09
N GLY A 78 7.46 -22.05 -8.22
CA GLY A 78 8.77 -21.73 -7.68
C GLY A 78 9.14 -22.54 -6.44
N LYS A 79 10.41 -22.50 -6.09
CA LYS A 79 10.95 -23.10 -4.87
C LYS A 79 11.11 -22.02 -3.81
N PHE A 80 10.48 -22.21 -2.66
CA PHE A 80 10.74 -21.39 -1.48
C PHE A 80 12.10 -21.77 -0.89
N THR A 81 12.86 -20.76 -0.50
CA THR A 81 14.13 -20.84 0.24
C THR A 81 13.99 -19.99 1.50
N PRO A 82 14.92 -20.07 2.48
CA PRO A 82 14.80 -19.34 3.75
C PRO A 82 14.40 -17.86 3.66
N GLN A 83 14.84 -17.15 2.61
CA GLN A 83 14.59 -15.71 2.44
C GLN A 83 14.06 -15.30 1.06
N ARG A 84 13.82 -16.25 0.13
CA ARG A 84 13.47 -15.96 -1.28
C ARG A 84 12.52 -16.99 -1.85
N ILE A 85 11.84 -16.62 -2.94
CA ILE A 85 11.25 -17.56 -3.89
C ILE A 85 12.15 -17.59 -5.12
N GLU A 86 12.52 -18.78 -5.58
CA GLU A 86 13.34 -18.99 -6.77
C GLU A 86 12.53 -19.68 -7.87
N ASN A 87 12.59 -19.14 -9.09
CA ASN A 87 11.93 -19.74 -10.24
C ASN A 87 12.66 -19.36 -11.53
N ALA A 88 13.17 -20.36 -12.24
CA ALA A 88 13.90 -20.15 -13.49
C ALA A 88 13.01 -20.16 -14.75
N HIS A 89 11.75 -20.58 -14.65
CA HIS A 89 10.87 -20.79 -15.81
C HIS A 89 10.51 -19.49 -16.57
N LEU A 90 10.67 -18.33 -15.95
CA LEU A 90 10.25 -17.04 -16.49
C LEU A 90 11.43 -16.13 -16.89
N GLN A 91 12.66 -16.63 -16.87
CA GLN A 91 13.84 -15.84 -17.24
C GLN A 91 13.79 -15.36 -18.69
N ASP A 92 13.27 -16.19 -19.61
CA ASP A 92 13.10 -15.83 -21.03
C ASP A 92 12.12 -14.67 -21.24
N LEU A 93 11.24 -14.43 -20.28
CA LEU A 93 10.32 -13.28 -20.27
C LEU A 93 10.92 -12.05 -19.59
N GLY A 94 12.17 -12.12 -19.13
CA GLY A 94 12.87 -11.05 -18.43
C GLY A 94 12.52 -10.93 -16.94
N ILE A 95 11.88 -11.96 -16.36
CA ILE A 95 11.54 -12.00 -14.93
C ILE A 95 12.74 -12.53 -14.14
N PRO A 96 13.10 -11.92 -12.99
CA PRO A 96 14.20 -12.38 -12.15
C PRO A 96 14.06 -13.85 -11.71
N SER A 97 15.19 -14.56 -11.64
CA SER A 97 15.23 -15.95 -11.16
C SER A 97 14.96 -16.10 -9.67
N SER A 98 14.98 -15.00 -8.91
CA SER A 98 14.67 -14.99 -7.49
C SER A 98 14.03 -13.67 -7.05
N PHE A 99 13.01 -13.77 -6.20
CA PHE A 99 12.45 -12.63 -5.46
C PHE A 99 12.75 -12.76 -3.96
N PRO A 100 13.26 -11.70 -3.31
CA PRO A 100 13.41 -11.68 -1.86
C PRO A 100 12.04 -11.64 -1.19
N LEU A 101 11.90 -12.34 -0.06
CA LEU A 101 10.71 -12.37 0.79
C LEU A 101 10.84 -11.41 1.99
N THR A 102 11.70 -10.41 1.89
CA THR A 102 12.08 -9.48 2.97
C THR A 102 11.42 -8.10 2.82
N GLY A 103 10.41 -7.98 1.95
CA GLY A 103 9.74 -6.70 1.65
C GLY A 103 10.57 -5.76 0.77
N LYS A 104 11.77 -6.16 0.34
CA LYS A 104 12.65 -5.36 -0.52
C LYS A 104 12.03 -5.24 -1.92
N ALA A 105 12.00 -4.02 -2.42
CA ALA A 105 11.50 -3.74 -3.76
C ALA A 105 12.41 -4.31 -4.86
N VAL A 106 11.78 -4.89 -5.87
CA VAL A 106 12.41 -5.37 -7.09
C VAL A 106 11.74 -4.69 -8.28
N GLN A 107 12.52 -3.98 -9.09
CA GLN A 107 12.05 -3.36 -10.33
C GLN A 107 12.08 -4.39 -11.47
N LEU A 108 11.01 -4.49 -12.25
CA LEU A 108 10.87 -5.43 -13.36
C LEU A 108 11.22 -4.81 -14.72
N GLU A 109 12.36 -4.11 -14.82
CA GLU A 109 12.76 -3.34 -16.01
C GLU A 109 12.96 -4.20 -17.27
N LYS A 110 13.33 -5.48 -17.09
CA LYS A 110 13.65 -6.40 -18.19
C LYS A 110 12.44 -7.19 -18.67
N ALA A 111 11.30 -7.09 -17.98
CA ALA A 111 10.12 -7.86 -18.31
C ALA A 111 9.58 -7.46 -19.69
N LYS A 112 9.44 -8.41 -20.61
CA LYS A 112 9.11 -8.13 -22.01
C LYS A 112 7.72 -7.52 -22.23
N PHE A 113 6.80 -7.75 -21.30
CA PHE A 113 5.38 -7.38 -21.40
C PHE A 113 4.94 -6.41 -20.29
N LEU A 114 5.85 -5.99 -19.41
CA LEU A 114 5.61 -4.99 -18.37
C LEU A 114 6.50 -3.78 -18.67
N LYS A 115 6.03 -2.58 -18.37
CA LYS A 115 6.82 -1.36 -18.61
C LYS A 115 7.57 -0.96 -17.35
N GLU A 116 6.84 -0.41 -16.39
CA GLU A 116 7.42 0.17 -15.19
C GLU A 116 6.66 -0.37 -13.99
N VAL A 117 7.15 -1.51 -13.48
CA VAL A 117 6.52 -2.22 -12.36
C VAL A 117 7.55 -2.50 -11.28
N LYS A 118 7.15 -2.20 -10.05
CA LYS A 118 7.89 -2.47 -8.82
C LYS A 118 7.12 -3.49 -8.00
N VAL A 119 7.81 -4.53 -7.54
CA VAL A 119 7.22 -5.60 -6.73
C VAL A 119 7.94 -5.67 -5.39
N CYS A 120 7.18 -5.76 -4.30
CA CYS A 120 7.69 -6.12 -2.98
C CYS A 120 6.97 -7.39 -2.52
N LEU A 121 7.74 -8.41 -2.14
CA LEU A 121 7.22 -9.64 -1.52
C LEU A 121 7.71 -9.72 -0.09
N GLN A 122 6.81 -9.95 0.85
CA GLN A 122 7.12 -10.13 2.26
C GLN A 122 6.49 -11.42 2.76
N ASP A 123 7.31 -12.33 3.28
CA ASP A 123 6.83 -13.48 4.05
C ASP A 123 6.20 -13.01 5.36
N THR A 124 5.00 -13.50 5.70
CA THR A 124 4.33 -13.13 6.96
C THR A 124 5.09 -13.60 8.19
N GLY A 125 5.94 -14.62 8.06
CA GLY A 125 6.87 -15.03 9.12
C GLY A 125 7.88 -13.95 9.49
N GLY A 126 8.20 -13.05 8.56
CA GLY A 126 9.05 -11.88 8.80
C GLY A 126 8.33 -10.71 9.48
N LYS A 127 7.13 -10.94 10.05
CA LYS A 127 6.27 -9.95 10.70
C LYS A 127 5.69 -10.52 12.01
N ILE A 128 5.14 -9.64 12.85
CA ILE A 128 4.42 -10.00 14.06
C ILE A 128 2.96 -10.27 13.68
N ASN A 129 2.50 -11.48 13.98
CA ASN A 129 1.10 -11.82 13.78
C ASN A 129 0.21 -11.14 14.84
N VAL A 130 -0.90 -10.53 14.42
CA VAL A 130 -1.81 -9.83 15.35
C VAL A 130 -2.78 -10.76 16.10
N TRP A 131 -3.06 -11.97 15.63
CA TRP A 131 -3.90 -12.93 16.37
C TRP A 131 -3.13 -13.61 17.51
N ALA A 132 -1.84 -13.90 17.29
CA ALA A 132 -0.93 -14.53 18.24
C ALA A 132 0.20 -13.57 18.65
N LEU A 133 -0.16 -12.33 18.97
CA LEU A 133 0.81 -11.28 19.26
C LEU A 133 1.52 -11.53 20.59
N SER A 134 2.85 -11.53 20.58
CA SER A 134 3.64 -11.59 21.82
C SER A 134 3.80 -10.18 22.41
N PRO A 135 3.24 -9.90 23.61
CA PRO A 135 3.36 -8.57 24.22
C PRO A 135 4.82 -8.18 24.47
N PHE A 136 5.69 -9.16 24.73
CA PHE A 136 7.13 -8.94 24.93
C PHE A 136 7.84 -8.48 23.66
N VAL A 137 7.55 -9.10 22.51
CA VAL A 137 8.15 -8.73 21.23
C VAL A 137 7.66 -7.35 20.80
N LEU A 138 6.34 -7.10 20.89
CA LEU A 138 5.78 -5.79 20.54
C LEU A 138 6.31 -4.68 21.46
N ARG A 139 6.38 -4.92 22.78
CA ARG A 139 6.98 -3.98 23.74
C ARG A 139 8.40 -3.58 23.33
N ARG A 140 9.27 -4.56 23.06
CA ARG A 140 10.64 -4.29 22.62
C ARG A 140 10.66 -3.51 21.31
N LEU A 141 9.84 -3.89 20.33
CA LEU A 141 9.75 -3.18 19.06
C LEU A 141 9.34 -1.70 19.27
N LEU A 142 8.34 -1.44 20.11
CA LEU A 142 7.88 -0.07 20.41
C LEU A 142 9.01 0.77 21.03
N ILE A 143 9.75 0.22 22.00
CA ILE A 143 10.89 0.88 22.64
C ILE A 143 12.00 1.16 21.61
N ILE A 144 12.33 0.15 20.78
CA ILE A 144 13.33 0.27 19.70
C ILE A 144 12.93 1.36 18.69
N LYS A 145 11.63 1.56 18.46
CA LYS A 145 11.07 2.65 17.63
C LYS A 145 10.99 4.01 18.34
N GLY A 146 11.59 4.12 19.53
CA GLY A 146 11.71 5.36 20.28
C GLY A 146 10.42 5.81 20.95
N ILE A 147 9.54 4.87 21.29
CA ILE A 147 8.33 5.15 22.09
C ILE A 147 8.71 5.01 23.56
N ASP A 148 8.35 5.99 24.39
CA ASP A 148 8.71 6.02 25.80
C ASP A 148 7.99 4.93 26.61
N ASP A 149 8.60 4.49 27.72
CA ASP A 149 8.09 3.37 28.51
C ASP A 149 6.66 3.57 29.02
N SER A 150 6.26 4.81 29.31
CA SER A 150 4.91 5.10 29.81
C SER A 150 3.86 4.91 28.72
N SER A 151 4.12 5.41 27.51
CA SER A 151 3.29 5.14 26.33
C SER A 151 3.25 3.65 25.99
N VAL A 152 4.41 2.96 26.07
CA VAL A 152 4.46 1.52 25.79
C VAL A 152 3.62 0.73 26.78
N ASN A 153 3.64 1.06 28.07
CA ASN A 153 2.77 0.41 29.06
C ASN A 153 1.29 0.60 28.73
N ALA A 154 0.88 1.82 28.40
CA ALA A 154 -0.51 2.09 28.01
C ALA A 154 -0.93 1.32 26.75
N LEU A 155 -0.06 1.28 25.72
CA LEU A 155 -0.32 0.54 24.48
C LEU A 155 -0.47 -0.96 24.72
N ILE A 156 0.46 -1.57 25.46
CA ILE A 156 0.44 -3.00 25.73
C ILE A 156 -0.76 -3.36 26.61
N ASP A 157 -1.02 -2.61 27.69
CA ASP A 157 -2.17 -2.86 28.55
C ASP A 157 -3.48 -2.74 27.77
N SER A 158 -3.64 -1.70 26.96
CA SER A 158 -4.85 -1.49 26.15
C SER A 158 -5.03 -2.54 25.05
N LEU A 159 -3.94 -3.05 24.46
CA LEU A 159 -4.01 -4.16 23.51
C LEU A 159 -4.45 -5.45 24.17
N MET A 160 -3.97 -5.71 25.38
CA MET A 160 -4.36 -6.92 26.11
C MET A 160 -5.82 -6.87 26.54
N ASP A 161 -6.30 -5.72 27.02
CA ASP A 161 -7.72 -5.46 27.32
C ASP A 161 -8.59 -5.56 26.05
N TRP A 162 -8.04 -5.19 24.88
CA TRP A 162 -8.76 -5.36 23.61
C TRP A 162 -9.04 -6.84 23.25
N TYR A 163 -8.22 -7.77 23.75
CA TYR A 163 -8.23 -9.19 23.36
C TYR A 163 -8.82 -10.15 24.39
N ASP A 164 -8.75 -9.85 25.69
CA ASP A 164 -9.26 -10.74 26.73
C ASP A 164 -10.79 -10.66 26.88
N LYS A 165 -11.37 -11.64 27.58
CA LYS A 165 -12.83 -11.86 27.52
C LYS A 165 -13.61 -11.09 28.58
N ASP A 166 -12.91 -10.55 29.56
CA ASP A 166 -13.53 -9.85 30.67
C ASP A 166 -13.62 -8.34 30.36
N ASP A 167 -14.06 -7.55 31.34
CA ASP A 167 -14.23 -6.09 31.22
C ASP A 167 -13.42 -5.40 32.33
N LEU A 168 -12.35 -6.06 32.83
CA LEU A 168 -11.47 -5.54 33.87
C LEU A 168 -10.24 -4.89 33.22
N HIS A 169 -10.17 -3.57 33.30
CA HIS A 169 -9.04 -2.87 32.70
C HIS A 169 -7.74 -3.08 33.50
N ARG A 170 -6.63 -3.23 32.77
CA ARG A 170 -5.28 -3.16 33.36
C ARG A 170 -4.96 -1.74 33.83
N LEU A 171 -3.84 -1.56 34.54
CA LEU A 171 -3.45 -0.29 35.17
C LEU A 171 -3.50 0.89 34.20
N ASN A 172 -3.01 0.73 32.97
CA ASN A 172 -3.02 1.78 31.94
C ASN A 172 -3.95 1.44 30.76
N GLY A 173 -4.71 0.36 30.89
CA GLY A 173 -5.51 -0.23 29.83
C GLY A 173 -6.78 0.55 29.51
N ALA A 174 -7.69 -0.10 28.79
CA ALA A 174 -8.93 0.47 28.32
C ALA A 174 -9.94 -0.64 28.01
N GLU A 175 -11.08 -0.56 28.69
CA GLU A 175 -12.23 -1.46 28.52
C GLU A 175 -13.47 -0.71 28.04
N THR A 176 -14.63 -1.38 28.00
CA THR A 176 -15.91 -0.82 27.55
C THR A 176 -16.19 0.58 28.11
N HIS A 177 -15.94 0.81 29.40
CA HIS A 177 -16.10 2.12 30.03
C HIS A 177 -15.29 3.23 29.34
N TYR A 178 -14.02 2.97 29.02
CA TYR A 178 -13.17 3.94 28.33
C TYR A 178 -13.73 4.26 26.94
N TYR A 179 -14.06 3.25 26.14
CA TYR A 179 -14.47 3.47 24.75
C TYR A 179 -15.88 4.07 24.66
N GLU A 180 -16.86 3.54 25.38
CA GLU A 180 -18.26 3.95 25.27
C GLU A 180 -18.61 5.14 26.15
N VAL A 181 -18.14 5.18 27.39
CA VAL A 181 -18.55 6.22 28.38
C VAL A 181 -17.62 7.42 28.31
N GLU A 182 -16.30 7.22 28.39
CA GLU A 182 -15.35 8.34 28.42
C GLU A 182 -15.13 8.97 27.05
N LYS A 183 -15.06 8.15 25.99
CA LYS A 183 -14.84 8.63 24.61
C LYS A 183 -16.11 8.78 23.79
N GLY A 184 -17.24 8.20 24.22
CA GLY A 184 -18.50 8.28 23.48
C GLY A 184 -18.48 7.50 22.16
N PHE A 185 -17.58 6.53 22.01
CA PHE A 185 -17.54 5.69 20.82
C PHE A 185 -18.71 4.70 20.81
N ARG A 186 -19.10 4.27 19.60
CA ARG A 186 -20.14 3.24 19.39
C ARG A 186 -19.55 1.83 19.24
N TYR A 187 -18.35 1.65 19.78
CA TYR A 187 -17.61 0.41 19.76
C TYR A 187 -16.87 0.27 21.09
N GLY A 188 -16.52 -0.96 21.42
CA GLY A 188 -15.67 -1.30 22.55
C GLY A 188 -14.59 -2.31 22.14
N PRO A 189 -13.88 -2.85 23.13
CA PRO A 189 -12.94 -3.96 22.98
C PRO A 189 -13.53 -5.13 22.19
N ARG A 190 -12.70 -5.83 21.41
CA ARG A 190 -13.15 -7.00 20.64
C ARG A 190 -13.46 -8.20 21.55
N ASN A 191 -12.76 -8.29 22.66
CA ASN A 191 -12.80 -9.41 23.60
C ASN A 191 -12.47 -10.77 22.97
N TYR A 192 -11.62 -10.74 21.94
CA TYR A 192 -11.18 -11.91 21.20
C TYR A 192 -9.85 -11.65 20.48
N PRO A 193 -8.84 -12.54 20.59
CA PRO A 193 -7.52 -12.40 19.99
C PRO A 193 -7.52 -12.79 18.50
N ALA A 194 -8.44 -12.24 17.72
CA ALA A 194 -8.46 -12.35 16.25
C ALA A 194 -9.13 -11.12 15.64
N PRO A 195 -8.40 -10.00 15.51
CA PRO A 195 -8.88 -8.84 14.77
C PRO A 195 -9.24 -9.20 13.32
N GLN A 196 -10.25 -8.54 12.79
CA GLN A 196 -10.75 -8.77 11.42
C GLN A 196 -9.83 -8.15 10.36
N SER A 197 -9.09 -7.12 10.73
CA SER A 197 -8.13 -6.42 9.89
C SER A 197 -7.00 -5.89 10.76
N ILE A 198 -5.83 -5.65 10.15
CA ILE A 198 -4.72 -4.97 10.84
C ILE A 198 -5.20 -3.59 11.32
N TYR A 199 -6.00 -2.88 10.53
CA TYR A 199 -6.51 -1.54 10.86
C TYR A 199 -7.44 -1.51 12.07
N GLU A 200 -7.95 -2.65 12.54
CA GLU A 200 -8.70 -2.67 13.78
C GLU A 200 -7.84 -2.24 14.98
N LEU A 201 -6.54 -2.52 14.95
CA LEU A 201 -5.63 -2.13 16.02
C LEU A 201 -5.56 -0.61 16.18
N SER A 202 -5.84 0.18 15.12
CA SER A 202 -5.89 1.64 15.24
C SER A 202 -7.10 2.15 16.04
N LEU A 203 -8.05 1.29 16.42
CA LEU A 203 -9.15 1.64 17.32
C LEU A 203 -8.74 1.56 18.79
N ILE A 204 -7.64 0.86 19.09
CA ILE A 204 -7.16 0.65 20.45
C ILE A 204 -6.56 1.95 20.98
N LYS A 205 -6.81 2.26 22.25
CA LYS A 205 -6.21 3.41 22.95
C LYS A 205 -4.70 3.47 22.72
N GLY A 206 -4.23 4.61 22.18
CA GLY A 206 -2.82 4.88 21.90
C GLY A 206 -2.40 4.49 20.47
N PHE A 207 -2.93 3.39 19.93
CA PHE A 207 -2.65 2.98 18.54
C PHE A 207 -3.35 3.84 17.49
N ASN A 208 -4.36 4.61 17.91
CA ASN A 208 -5.00 5.65 17.11
C ASN A 208 -4.08 6.85 16.81
N ASN A 209 -2.90 6.94 17.43
CA ASN A 209 -1.89 7.95 17.11
C ASN A 209 -1.20 7.60 15.76
N PRO A 210 -1.30 8.45 14.72
CA PRO A 210 -0.70 8.20 13.42
C PRO A 210 0.82 7.95 13.45
N GLU A 211 1.55 8.64 14.33
CA GLU A 211 3.01 8.49 14.43
C GLU A 211 3.40 7.12 14.99
N ILE A 212 2.63 6.63 15.97
CA ILE A 212 2.83 5.29 16.55
C ILE A 212 2.44 4.24 15.50
N TRP A 213 1.29 4.43 14.85
CA TRP A 213 0.78 3.53 13.82
C TRP A 213 1.76 3.36 12.64
N GLU A 214 2.32 4.46 12.14
CA GLU A 214 3.30 4.44 11.04
C GLU A 214 4.57 3.68 11.43
N LYS A 215 5.02 3.79 12.69
CA LYS A 215 6.21 3.08 13.19
C LYS A 215 6.02 1.57 13.33
N ILE A 216 4.79 1.10 13.59
CA ILE A 216 4.54 -0.32 13.90
C ILE A 216 3.84 -1.08 12.78
N SER A 217 2.96 -0.44 12.01
CA SER A 217 2.10 -1.13 11.04
C SER A 217 2.90 -1.91 9.97
N PRO A 218 4.11 -1.47 9.53
CA PRO A 218 4.94 -2.25 8.63
C PRO A 218 5.40 -3.60 9.22
N TYR A 219 5.33 -3.78 10.53
CA TYR A 219 5.77 -4.99 11.24
C TYR A 219 4.63 -5.95 11.53
N LEU A 220 3.39 -5.57 11.26
CA LEU A 220 2.22 -6.37 11.60
C LEU A 220 1.74 -7.16 10.39
N SER A 221 1.21 -8.36 10.66
CA SER A 221 0.50 -9.18 9.67
C SER A 221 -0.76 -9.77 10.28
N LEU A 222 -1.83 -9.83 9.49
CA LEU A 222 -3.11 -10.41 9.91
C LEU A 222 -3.03 -11.94 10.05
N TYR A 223 -2.30 -12.59 9.13
CA TYR A 223 -2.46 -14.01 8.88
C TYR A 223 -1.60 -14.88 9.81
N PRO A 224 -2.22 -15.65 10.73
CA PRO A 224 -1.48 -16.40 11.74
C PRO A 224 -1.03 -17.73 11.19
N ARG A 225 0.12 -17.77 10.54
CA ARG A 225 0.69 -19.06 10.17
C ARG A 225 2.18 -19.13 10.33
N GLY A 226 2.59 -20.31 10.79
CA GLY A 226 3.98 -20.67 10.94
C GLY A 226 4.63 -19.94 12.10
N MET A 227 5.93 -20.13 12.16
CA MET A 227 6.81 -19.51 13.13
C MET A 227 7.35 -18.21 12.54
N MET A 228 7.79 -17.32 13.41
CA MET A 228 8.53 -16.13 13.01
C MET A 228 9.82 -16.53 12.28
N ASN A 229 10.11 -15.95 11.11
CA ASN A 229 11.25 -16.33 10.27
C ASN A 229 12.35 -15.28 10.31
N ILE A 230 13.47 -15.58 10.98
CA ILE A 230 14.63 -14.66 11.10
C ILE A 230 15.24 -14.26 9.75
N ASN A 231 15.01 -15.07 8.72
CA ASN A 231 15.56 -14.83 7.39
C ASN A 231 14.75 -13.82 6.56
N THR A 232 13.55 -13.46 7.02
CA THR A 232 12.65 -12.51 6.34
C THR A 232 12.33 -11.27 7.18
N MET A 233 12.86 -11.19 8.41
CA MET A 233 12.78 -10.01 9.27
C MET A 233 13.74 -8.90 8.85
N ASP A 234 13.38 -7.66 9.17
CA ASP A 234 14.32 -6.54 9.14
C ASP A 234 15.17 -6.47 10.42
N GLU A 235 16.01 -5.44 10.52
CA GLU A 235 16.87 -5.19 11.67
C GLU A 235 16.11 -5.04 12.99
N TYR A 236 15.09 -4.18 13.00
CA TYR A 236 14.36 -3.81 14.22
C TYR A 236 13.55 -4.98 14.76
N LEU A 237 12.93 -5.76 13.87
CA LEU A 237 12.20 -6.94 14.28
C LEU A 237 13.15 -8.06 14.72
N LEU A 238 14.35 -8.20 14.13
CA LEU A 238 15.37 -9.12 14.65
C LEU A 238 15.77 -8.76 16.08
N MET A 239 16.04 -7.48 16.35
CA MET A 239 16.33 -6.99 17.71
C MET A 239 15.20 -7.34 18.68
N ALA A 240 13.95 -7.04 18.29
CA ALA A 240 12.78 -7.27 19.12
C ALA A 240 12.46 -8.77 19.32
N ALA A 241 12.58 -9.59 18.28
CA ALA A 241 12.24 -11.02 18.36
C ALA A 241 13.32 -11.81 19.12
N LEU A 242 14.59 -11.52 18.89
CA LEU A 242 15.72 -12.22 19.49
C LEU A 242 16.17 -11.63 20.84
N ASP A 243 15.67 -10.45 21.19
CA ASP A 243 16.08 -9.71 22.39
C ASP A 243 17.60 -9.48 22.39
N VAL A 244 18.09 -8.86 21.32
CA VAL A 244 19.51 -8.59 21.07
C VAL A 244 19.73 -7.11 20.79
N PRO A 245 20.92 -6.57 21.14
CA PRO A 245 21.26 -5.19 20.81
C PRO A 245 21.49 -5.01 19.30
N GLU A 246 21.50 -3.76 18.87
CA GLU A 246 21.61 -3.34 17.47
C GLU A 246 22.86 -3.91 16.79
N GLU A 247 23.99 -3.93 17.50
CA GLU A 247 25.27 -4.43 17.01
C GLU A 247 25.21 -5.91 16.64
N ILE A 248 24.52 -6.71 17.45
CA ILE A 248 24.31 -8.13 17.21
C ILE A 248 23.34 -8.33 16.05
N ALA A 249 22.26 -7.57 15.98
CA ALA A 249 21.33 -7.63 14.86
C ALA A 249 22.03 -7.28 13.52
N LYS A 250 22.85 -6.23 13.50
CA LYS A 250 23.67 -5.86 12.32
C LYS A 250 24.67 -6.95 11.93
N GLN A 251 25.31 -7.60 12.90
CA GLN A 251 26.20 -8.74 12.62
C GLN A 251 25.43 -9.91 12.00
N LEU A 252 24.25 -10.22 12.52
CA LEU A 252 23.37 -11.25 11.98
C LEU A 252 22.92 -10.92 10.55
N LEU A 253 22.55 -9.66 10.28
CA LEU A 253 22.18 -9.22 8.93
C LEU A 253 23.33 -9.38 7.93
N ARG A 254 24.56 -8.98 8.30
CA ARG A 254 25.74 -9.20 7.45
C ARG A 254 25.98 -10.68 7.18
N LEU A 255 25.93 -11.52 8.23
CA LEU A 255 26.07 -12.97 8.06
C LEU A 255 24.97 -13.55 7.17
N ARG A 256 23.73 -13.07 7.30
CA ARG A 256 22.59 -13.48 6.47
C ARG A 256 22.84 -13.17 4.99
N GLU A 257 23.41 -12.00 4.69
CA GLU A 257 23.75 -11.61 3.32
C GLU A 257 24.91 -12.42 2.75
N GLU A 258 25.96 -12.68 3.54
CA GLU A 258 27.15 -13.42 3.12
C GLU A 258 26.89 -14.92 2.94
N LYS A 259 26.23 -15.55 3.93
CA LYS A 259 25.93 -16.99 3.94
C LYS A 259 24.68 -17.34 3.12
N GLY A 260 23.81 -16.36 2.90
CA GLY A 260 22.52 -16.52 2.22
C GLY A 260 21.35 -16.85 3.15
N PHE A 261 21.58 -17.35 4.37
CA PHE A 261 20.57 -17.47 5.42
C PHE A 261 21.22 -17.75 6.78
N LEU A 262 20.46 -17.48 7.84
CA LEU A 262 20.77 -17.76 9.24
C LEU A 262 20.10 -19.04 9.72
N THR A 263 20.79 -19.75 10.60
CA THR A 263 20.27 -20.84 11.42
C THR A 263 20.23 -20.40 12.89
N LEU A 264 19.47 -21.10 13.73
CA LEU A 264 19.46 -20.84 15.17
C LEU A 264 20.85 -21.01 15.82
N ASN A 265 21.69 -21.89 15.27
CA ASN A 265 23.07 -22.05 15.72
C ASN A 265 23.93 -20.81 15.42
N ASP A 266 23.76 -20.21 14.24
CA ASP A 266 24.46 -18.96 13.90
C ASP A 266 24.03 -17.83 14.85
N VAL A 267 22.72 -17.76 15.14
CA VAL A 267 22.17 -16.78 16.08
C VAL A 267 22.75 -16.99 17.48
N SER A 268 22.77 -18.23 17.99
CA SER A 268 23.34 -18.54 19.29
C SER A 268 24.85 -18.24 19.37
N ALA A 269 25.60 -18.51 18.30
CA ALA A 269 27.03 -18.25 18.24
C ALA A 269 27.35 -16.74 18.32
N ILE A 270 26.59 -15.91 17.60
CA ILE A 270 26.81 -14.45 17.59
C ILE A 270 26.25 -13.80 18.87
N ALA A 271 25.02 -14.15 19.27
CA ALA A 271 24.36 -13.51 20.41
C ALA A 271 24.92 -13.96 21.77
N GLY A 272 25.75 -14.99 21.81
CA GLY A 272 26.35 -15.51 23.05
C GLY A 272 25.34 -16.14 24.02
N LYS A 273 24.11 -16.44 23.58
CA LYS A 273 23.06 -17.07 24.40
C LYS A 273 22.39 -18.23 23.67
N ARG A 274 22.04 -19.28 24.43
CA ARG A 274 21.30 -20.45 23.89
C ARG A 274 19.87 -20.02 23.55
N MET A 275 19.48 -20.22 22.29
CA MET A 275 18.16 -19.84 21.77
C MET A 275 17.11 -20.96 21.85
N GLU A 276 17.29 -21.95 22.73
CA GLU A 276 16.44 -23.15 22.78
C GLU A 276 14.96 -22.84 23.02
N LYS A 277 14.66 -21.89 23.90
CA LYS A 277 13.28 -21.45 24.15
C LYS A 277 12.67 -20.70 22.97
N LEU A 278 13.49 -20.14 22.09
CA LEU A 278 13.02 -19.45 20.89
C LEU A 278 12.75 -20.42 19.73
N ALA A 279 13.29 -21.65 19.78
CA ALA A 279 13.10 -22.65 18.73
C ALA A 279 11.65 -23.12 18.57
N GLU A 280 10.75 -22.79 19.52
CA GLU A 280 9.31 -23.06 19.45
C GLU A 280 8.53 -21.95 18.72
N VAL A 281 9.10 -20.74 18.64
CA VAL A 281 8.42 -19.56 18.08
C VAL A 281 9.14 -19.02 16.83
N ILE A 282 10.43 -19.33 16.69
CA ILE A 282 11.29 -18.87 15.61
C ILE A 282 11.67 -20.03 14.69
N GLY A 283 11.28 -19.90 13.42
CA GLY A 283 11.69 -20.73 12.31
C GLY A 283 12.77 -20.07 11.45
N ILE A 284 13.24 -20.85 10.48
CA ILE A 284 14.25 -20.44 9.49
C ILE A 284 13.72 -20.44 8.06
N PHE A 285 12.46 -20.82 7.88
CA PHE A 285 11.85 -21.03 6.58
C PHE A 285 10.54 -20.23 6.48
N PRO A 286 10.18 -19.72 5.29
CA PRO A 286 8.95 -18.95 5.10
C PRO A 286 7.68 -19.72 5.46
N THR A 287 6.65 -18.99 5.84
CA THR A 287 5.31 -19.52 6.14
C THR A 287 4.57 -19.92 4.85
N MET A 288 5.10 -19.51 3.70
CA MET A 288 4.48 -19.56 2.37
C MET A 288 3.22 -18.71 2.23
N VAL A 289 2.90 -17.89 3.24
CA VAL A 289 1.94 -16.80 3.11
C VAL A 289 2.73 -15.54 2.82
N VAL A 290 2.51 -14.95 1.65
CA VAL A 290 3.29 -13.84 1.13
C VAL A 290 2.37 -12.65 0.93
N GLU A 291 2.71 -11.54 1.56
CA GLU A 291 2.15 -10.23 1.28
C GLU A 291 2.86 -9.65 0.06
N VAL A 292 2.07 -9.33 -0.95
CA VAL A 292 2.50 -8.87 -2.26
C VAL A 292 2.03 -7.43 -2.43
N LYS A 293 2.99 -6.56 -2.72
CA LYS A 293 2.71 -5.18 -3.13
C LYS A 293 3.26 -4.96 -4.53
N VAL A 294 2.37 -4.58 -5.44
CA VAL A 294 2.72 -4.21 -6.81
C VAL A 294 2.44 -2.74 -6.98
N GLU A 295 3.41 -1.99 -7.52
CA GLU A 295 3.24 -0.60 -7.94
C GLU A 295 3.57 -0.52 -9.43
N ALA A 296 2.59 -0.11 -10.25
CA ALA A 296 2.73 0.00 -11.69
C ALA A 296 2.59 1.46 -12.12
N TYR A 297 3.36 1.85 -13.14
CA TYR A 297 3.44 3.22 -13.63
C TYR A 297 3.23 3.26 -15.15
N CYS A 298 2.47 4.25 -15.61
CA CYS A 298 2.35 4.56 -17.03
C CYS A 298 2.19 6.08 -17.22
N ASN A 299 3.16 6.73 -17.87
CA ASN A 299 3.10 8.15 -18.26
C ASN A 299 2.69 9.13 -17.13
N GLY A 300 3.01 8.81 -15.87
CA GLY A 300 2.65 9.61 -14.69
C GLY A 300 1.41 9.13 -13.94
N ALA A 301 0.60 8.24 -14.53
CA ALA A 301 -0.38 7.46 -13.79
C ALA A 301 0.31 6.38 -12.97
N ARG A 302 -0.21 6.13 -11.76
CA ARG A 302 0.29 5.12 -10.82
C ARG A 302 -0.89 4.32 -10.29
N GLU A 303 -0.75 3.01 -10.31
CA GLU A 303 -1.66 2.08 -9.65
C GLU A 303 -0.88 1.25 -8.63
N HIS A 304 -1.53 0.86 -7.53
CA HIS A 304 -0.97 -0.06 -6.56
C HIS A 304 -1.98 -1.17 -6.30
N ILE A 305 -1.49 -2.40 -6.11
CA ILE A 305 -2.30 -3.53 -5.67
C ILE A 305 -1.59 -4.16 -4.48
N TYR A 306 -2.36 -4.40 -3.43
CA TYR A 306 -1.92 -5.18 -2.27
C TYR A 306 -2.72 -6.47 -2.22
N CYS A 307 -2.04 -7.60 -2.06
CA CYS A 307 -2.71 -8.86 -1.82
C CYS A 307 -1.90 -9.79 -0.93
N SER A 308 -2.59 -10.69 -0.24
CA SER A 308 -1.96 -11.75 0.55
C SER A 308 -2.26 -13.09 -0.09
N ILE A 309 -1.21 -13.84 -0.41
CA ILE A 309 -1.32 -15.12 -1.13
C ILE A 309 -0.72 -16.24 -0.27
N ASP A 310 -1.49 -17.29 -0.03
CA ASP A 310 -1.05 -18.54 0.57
C ASP A 310 -0.65 -19.53 -0.53
N PHE A 311 0.65 -19.78 -0.69
CA PHE A 311 1.20 -20.66 -1.72
C PHE A 311 1.25 -22.14 -1.33
N ARG A 312 0.62 -22.53 -0.21
CA ARG A 312 0.50 -23.94 0.11
C ARG A 312 -0.64 -24.54 -0.70
N PRO A 313 -0.37 -25.60 -1.48
CA PRO A 313 -1.39 -26.22 -2.30
C PRO A 313 -2.44 -26.88 -1.41
N ASP A 314 -3.69 -26.81 -1.85
CA ASP A 314 -4.77 -27.67 -1.37
C ASP A 314 -5.26 -28.57 -2.52
N GLU A 315 -6.25 -29.43 -2.25
CA GLU A 315 -6.78 -30.36 -3.27
C GLU A 315 -7.36 -29.67 -4.51
N ARG A 316 -7.69 -28.37 -4.43
CA ARG A 316 -8.40 -27.63 -5.48
C ARG A 316 -7.54 -26.59 -6.17
N SER A 317 -6.50 -26.09 -5.52
CA SER A 317 -5.69 -24.97 -6.02
C SER A 317 -4.25 -25.03 -5.53
N PRO A 318 -3.27 -24.65 -6.38
CA PRO A 318 -1.88 -24.53 -5.94
C PRO A 318 -1.60 -23.33 -5.02
N TYR A 319 -2.55 -22.40 -4.90
CA TYR A 319 -2.49 -21.25 -3.99
C TYR A 319 -3.90 -20.75 -3.60
N ARG A 320 -3.98 -19.92 -2.56
CA ARG A 320 -5.21 -19.24 -2.13
C ARG A 320 -4.98 -17.75 -1.93
N ILE A 321 -5.86 -16.92 -2.46
CA ILE A 321 -5.87 -15.48 -2.18
C ILE A 321 -6.60 -15.28 -0.85
N LEU A 322 -5.94 -14.65 0.11
CA LEU A 322 -6.49 -14.39 1.44
C LEU A 322 -7.11 -13.00 1.55
N GLU A 323 -6.49 -12.02 0.90
CA GLU A 323 -6.95 -10.62 0.81
C GLU A 323 -6.47 -10.02 -0.50
N PHE A 324 -7.29 -9.11 -1.03
CA PHE A 324 -7.00 -8.37 -2.25
C PHE A 324 -7.56 -6.95 -2.08
N SER A 325 -6.71 -5.96 -2.31
CA SER A 325 -7.04 -4.54 -2.16
C SER A 325 -6.44 -3.74 -3.32
N TYR A 326 -7.23 -2.81 -3.85
CA TYR A 326 -6.87 -1.84 -4.89
C TYR A 326 -6.51 -0.51 -4.25
#